data_AF-A0A087T5K5-F1
#
_entry.id   AF-A0A087T5K5-F1
#
_cell.length_a   1.000
_cell.length_b   1.000
_cell.length_c   1.000
_cell.angle_alpha   90.00
_cell.angle_beta   90.00
_cell.angle_gamma   90.00
#
_symmetry.space_group_name_H-M   'P 1'
#
loop_
_entity.id
_entity.type
_entity.pdbx_description
1 polymer ?
#
loop_
_entity_poly.entity_id
_entity_poly.type
_entity_poly.pdbx_seq_one_letter_code
_entity_poly.pdbx_strand_id
1 'polypeptide(L)'
;MRVWKQWTDECRTTRKSGSGPRNVTSARDDRHLVRMARTDRTASSRQLAALWSIATGVSLCASSIRRRLLQCGLRARTPLYRIPLTHDHRRLRLQWANQHRDWRADWQHVVFSDESRFNLWYHDGRIRVRRYAGERHLPECIIERHSGRTPGVMVWGAIAYHRRSQLLRIVGNLNSNRYIREVLQPEAVPFLQSLPGAVFQQDNARPHTARIVKSFFAAQQVQLLPWPACSPDMSPIEHVWDVIGRRLARDPRPVASADELWGVLV
;
A
#
# COMPACT_ATOMS: atom_id res chain seq x y z
N MET A 1 52.86 30.44 -12.08
CA MET A 1 53.91 29.46 -12.41
C MET A 1 53.62 27.99 -12.02
N ARG A 2 52.74 27.65 -11.07
CA ARG A 2 52.51 26.25 -10.66
C ARG A 2 51.67 25.38 -11.62
N VAL A 3 50.71 25.98 -12.33
CA VAL A 3 49.81 25.23 -13.25
C VAL A 3 50.50 24.85 -14.55
N TRP A 4 51.37 25.73 -15.08
CA TRP A 4 52.14 25.48 -16.31
C TRP A 4 53.07 24.28 -16.18
N LYS A 5 53.82 24.18 -15.07
CA LYS A 5 54.68 23.02 -14.74
C LYS A 5 53.89 21.72 -14.62
N GLN A 6 52.73 21.76 -13.98
CA GLN A 6 51.89 20.57 -13.78
C GLN A 6 51.26 20.06 -15.09
N TRP A 7 51.02 20.95 -16.05
CA TRP A 7 50.55 20.58 -17.38
C TRP A 7 51.68 20.02 -18.24
N THR A 8 52.88 20.62 -18.22
CA THR A 8 54.04 20.13 -18.98
C THR A 8 54.54 18.78 -18.50
N ASP A 9 54.49 18.50 -17.20
CA ASP A 9 55.10 17.30 -16.62
C ASP A 9 54.11 16.11 -16.52
N GLU A 10 52.81 16.36 -16.36
CA GLU A 10 51.80 15.31 -16.10
C GLU A 10 50.59 15.33 -17.05
N CYS A 11 50.50 16.27 -18.00
CA CYS A 11 49.33 16.50 -18.88
C CYS A 11 47.98 16.58 -18.14
N ARG A 12 47.97 16.96 -16.86
CA ARG A 12 46.74 17.07 -16.05
C ARG A 12 46.24 18.50 -15.99
N THR A 13 45.01 18.70 -16.43
CA THR A 13 44.28 19.99 -16.35
C THR A 13 43.29 20.06 -15.19
N THR A 14 43.13 18.98 -14.43
CA THR A 14 42.11 18.88 -13.37
C THR A 14 42.63 19.35 -12.02
N ARG A 15 41.86 20.23 -11.38
CA ARG A 15 42.14 20.71 -10.02
C ARG A 15 42.01 19.57 -9.01
N LYS A 16 43.02 19.36 -8.16
CA LYS A 16 42.94 18.42 -7.03
C LYS A 16 41.76 18.79 -6.13
N SER A 17 41.00 17.79 -5.67
CA SER A 17 39.86 18.00 -4.78
C SER A 17 40.31 18.71 -3.50
N GLY A 18 39.64 19.81 -3.14
CA GLY A 18 39.93 20.55 -1.92
C GLY A 18 39.49 19.79 -0.67
N SER A 19 40.19 20.03 0.45
CA SER A 19 39.88 19.48 1.77
C SER A 19 38.70 20.22 2.40
N GLY A 20 37.49 20.01 1.87
CA GLY A 20 36.28 20.71 2.29
C GLY A 20 36.05 20.73 3.82
N PRO A 21 35.07 21.53 4.30
CA PRO A 21 34.85 21.73 5.73
C PRO A 21 34.80 20.41 6.51
N ARG A 22 35.45 20.38 7.69
CA ARG A 22 35.42 19.19 8.56
C ARG A 22 33.96 18.87 8.90
N ASN A 23 33.59 17.61 8.70
CA ASN A 23 32.27 17.13 9.10
C ASN A 23 32.16 17.20 10.62
N VAL A 24 31.00 17.63 11.13
CA VAL A 24 30.66 17.59 12.57
C VAL A 24 30.62 16.14 13.09
N THR A 25 30.34 15.19 12.20
CA THR A 25 30.24 13.76 12.51
C THR A 25 31.44 12.97 11.98
N SER A 26 31.95 12.08 12.81
CA SER A 26 32.98 11.08 12.47
C SER A 26 32.37 9.85 11.78
N ALA A 27 33.23 8.95 11.28
CA ALA A 27 32.79 7.66 10.76
C ALA A 27 32.12 6.78 11.84
N ARG A 28 32.48 6.95 13.12
CA ARG A 28 31.84 6.25 14.25
C ARG A 28 30.42 6.78 14.47
N ASP A 29 30.25 8.09 14.36
CA ASP A 29 28.96 8.76 14.48
C ASP A 29 28.00 8.34 13.37
N ASP A 30 28.50 8.20 12.15
CA ASP A 30 27.73 7.69 11.01
C ASP A 30 27.23 6.26 11.24
N ARG A 31 28.09 5.39 11.78
CA ARG A 31 27.69 4.02 12.14
C ARG A 31 26.62 4.03 13.24
N HIS A 32 26.73 4.93 14.21
CA HIS A 32 25.73 5.09 15.25
C HIS A 32 24.39 5.57 14.66
N LEU A 33 24.40 6.57 13.80
CA LEU A 33 23.23 7.07 13.08
C LEU A 33 22.54 5.98 12.24
N VAL A 34 23.32 5.17 11.52
CA VAL A 34 22.80 4.04 10.76
C VAL A 34 22.15 3.02 11.68
N ARG A 35 22.74 2.71 12.84
CA ARG A 35 22.15 1.79 13.81
C ARG A 35 20.81 2.32 14.33
N MET A 36 20.76 3.57 14.77
CA MET A 36 19.51 4.21 15.22
C MET A 36 18.42 4.14 14.14
N ALA A 37 18.78 4.45 12.89
CA ALA A 37 17.87 4.42 11.75
C ALA A 37 17.47 3.01 11.30
N ARG A 38 18.18 1.96 11.73
CA ARG A 38 17.82 0.55 11.47
C ARG A 38 16.97 -0.05 12.59
N THR A 39 17.09 0.46 13.81
CA THR A 39 16.23 0.08 14.94
C THR A 39 14.80 0.53 14.71
N ASP A 40 14.61 1.79 14.32
CA ASP A 40 13.34 2.30 13.82
C ASP A 40 13.52 2.78 12.37
N ARG A 41 13.22 1.87 11.43
CA ARG A 41 13.33 2.15 10.00
C ARG A 41 12.29 3.15 9.51
N THR A 42 11.26 3.49 10.31
CA THR A 42 10.23 4.47 9.94
C THR A 42 10.54 5.88 10.42
N ALA A 43 11.53 6.04 11.31
CA ALA A 43 11.90 7.33 11.88
C ALA A 43 12.28 8.37 10.81
N SER A 44 11.57 9.50 10.86
CA SER A 44 11.88 10.69 10.07
C SER A 44 13.25 11.25 10.45
N SER A 45 13.87 12.03 9.56
CA SER A 45 15.14 12.69 9.89
C SER A 45 15.03 13.64 11.08
N ARG A 46 13.84 14.19 11.37
CA ARG A 46 13.61 15.05 12.55
C ARG A 46 13.59 14.24 13.83
N GLN A 47 12.89 13.10 13.85
CA GLN A 47 12.88 12.19 14.99
C GLN A 47 14.29 11.66 15.29
N LEU A 48 15.04 11.26 14.25
CA LEU A 48 16.42 10.83 14.40
C LEU A 48 17.34 11.94 14.91
N ALA A 49 17.13 13.20 14.50
CA ALA A 49 17.87 14.35 15.02
C ALA A 49 17.61 14.58 16.52
N ALA A 50 16.35 14.48 16.96
CA ALA A 50 15.99 14.60 18.37
C ALA A 50 16.60 13.48 19.21
N LEU A 51 16.45 12.22 18.76
CA LEU A 51 17.06 11.07 19.42
C LEU A 51 18.59 11.18 19.47
N TRP A 52 19.21 11.67 18.40
CA TRP A 52 20.65 11.87 18.34
C TRP A 52 21.12 12.90 19.37
N SER A 53 20.41 14.03 19.48
CA SER A 53 20.73 15.08 20.45
C SER A 53 20.63 14.56 21.89
N ILE A 54 19.65 13.72 22.18
CA ILE A 54 19.49 13.07 23.49
C ILE A 54 20.65 12.10 23.76
N ALA A 55 21.03 11.29 22.77
CA ALA A 55 22.04 10.24 22.94
C ALA A 55 23.47 10.77 23.02
N THR A 56 23.77 11.90 22.36
CA THR A 56 25.16 12.38 22.17
C THR A 56 25.43 13.76 22.77
N GLY A 57 24.38 14.50 23.16
CA GLY A 57 24.49 15.90 23.58
C GLY A 57 24.77 16.88 22.43
N VAL A 58 24.94 16.40 21.18
CA VAL A 58 25.25 17.22 20.01
C VAL A 58 24.01 17.42 19.17
N SER A 59 23.64 18.67 18.89
CA SER A 59 22.51 18.98 18.02
C SER A 59 22.88 18.85 16.54
N LEU A 60 22.09 18.11 15.78
CA LEU A 60 22.18 18.02 14.32
C LEU A 60 20.83 18.35 13.70
N CYS A 61 20.85 19.13 12.62
CA CYS A 61 19.62 19.38 11.86
C CYS A 61 19.21 18.15 11.01
N ALA A 62 17.92 18.05 10.72
CA ALA A 62 17.35 16.93 9.96
C ALA A 62 17.97 16.75 8.56
N SER A 63 18.41 17.84 7.93
CA SER A 63 19.09 17.79 6.62
C SER A 63 20.48 17.15 6.71
N SER A 64 21.23 17.42 7.78
CA SER A 64 22.51 16.76 8.07
C SER A 64 22.32 15.26 8.30
N ILE A 65 21.36 14.87 9.15
CA ILE A 65 21.00 13.44 9.36
C ILE A 65 20.68 12.76 8.02
N ARG A 66 19.83 13.38 7.19
CA ARG A 66 19.48 12.84 5.88
C ARG A 66 20.72 12.65 5.00
N ARG A 67 21.61 13.63 4.94
CA ARG A 67 22.82 13.58 4.11
C ARG A 67 23.75 12.44 4.54
N ARG A 68 23.99 12.27 5.84
CA ARG A 68 24.86 11.21 6.38
C ARG A 68 24.30 9.82 6.10
N LEU A 69 22.99 9.63 6.31
CA LEU A 69 22.33 8.36 5.98
C LEU A 69 22.39 8.05 4.49
N LEU A 70 22.22 9.05 3.61
CA LEU A 70 22.36 8.88 2.16
C LEU A 70 23.81 8.52 1.75
N GLN A 71 24.81 9.16 2.35
CA GLN A 71 26.23 8.84 2.15
C GLN A 71 26.54 7.40 2.57
N CYS A 72 25.89 6.92 3.62
CA CYS A 72 25.99 5.52 4.05
C CYS A 72 25.16 4.55 3.19
N GLY A 73 24.42 5.01 2.18
CA GLY A 73 23.59 4.18 1.30
C GLY A 73 22.17 3.88 1.81
N LEU A 74 21.82 4.36 3.01
CA LEU A 74 20.50 4.14 3.61
C LEU A 74 19.49 5.18 3.10
N ARG A 75 18.55 4.75 2.26
CA ARG A 75 17.60 5.64 1.59
C ARG A 75 16.20 5.46 2.14
N ALA A 76 15.46 6.56 2.29
CA ALA A 76 14.02 6.51 2.56
C ALA A 76 13.28 6.05 1.31
N ARG A 77 12.64 4.88 1.36
CA ARG A 77 11.90 4.23 0.26
C ARG A 77 10.46 3.95 0.66
N THR A 78 9.57 3.76 -0.31
CA THR A 78 8.21 3.29 -0.03
C THR A 78 8.32 1.86 0.55
N PRO A 79 7.70 1.59 1.71
CA PRO A 79 7.65 0.24 2.26
C PRO A 79 6.92 -0.70 1.31
N LEU A 80 7.15 -1.99 1.52
CA LEU A 80 6.24 -2.99 0.98
C LEU A 80 5.16 -3.21 2.04
N TYR A 81 3.89 -3.03 1.68
CA TYR A 81 2.79 -3.39 2.56
C TYR A 81 2.44 -4.86 2.34
N ARG A 82 2.36 -5.66 3.41
CA ARG A 82 1.93 -7.06 3.32
C ARG A 82 0.96 -7.40 4.44
N ILE A 83 0.08 -8.34 4.13
CA ILE A 83 -0.70 -9.06 5.14
C ILE A 83 0.16 -10.22 5.64
N PRO A 84 0.31 -10.41 6.97
CA PRO A 84 1.01 -11.57 7.50
C PRO A 84 0.26 -12.84 7.10
N LEU A 85 0.98 -13.79 6.49
CA LEU A 85 0.44 -15.07 6.04
C LEU A 85 0.94 -16.20 6.93
N THR A 86 0.02 -17.02 7.42
CA THR A 86 0.34 -18.30 8.06
C THR A 86 0.87 -19.29 7.00
N HIS A 87 1.43 -20.41 7.47
CA HIS A 87 1.84 -21.50 6.57
C HIS A 87 0.67 -22.00 5.71
N ASP A 88 -0.50 -22.18 6.31
CA ASP A 88 -1.69 -22.65 5.60
C ASP A 88 -2.20 -21.63 4.57
N HIS A 89 -2.16 -20.34 4.88
CA HIS A 89 -2.50 -19.30 3.90
C HIS A 89 -1.61 -19.43 2.66
N ARG A 90 -0.30 -19.58 2.82
CA ARG A 90 0.64 -19.72 1.69
C ARG A 90 0.34 -20.97 0.86
N ARG A 91 0.10 -22.11 1.52
CA ARG A 91 -0.22 -23.38 0.85
C ARG A 91 -1.49 -23.26 0.00
N LEU A 92 -2.59 -22.79 0.60
CA LEU A 92 -3.89 -22.68 -0.07
C LEU A 92 -3.87 -21.65 -1.21
N ARG A 93 -3.18 -20.53 -1.02
CA ARG A 93 -3.00 -19.52 -2.07
C ARG A 93 -2.22 -20.06 -3.26
N LEU A 94 -1.13 -20.79 -3.02
CA LEU A 94 -0.34 -21.39 -4.09
C LEU A 94 -1.15 -22.46 -4.83
N GLN A 95 -1.88 -23.30 -4.11
CA GLN A 95 -2.76 -24.30 -4.71
C GLN A 95 -3.81 -23.66 -5.61
N TRP A 96 -4.49 -22.63 -5.12
CA TRP A 96 -5.47 -21.90 -5.92
C TRP A 96 -4.84 -21.26 -7.16
N ALA A 97 -3.68 -20.60 -7.02
CA ALA A 97 -2.99 -19.98 -8.13
C ALA A 97 -2.57 -21.02 -9.19
N ASN A 98 -2.18 -22.23 -8.77
CA ASN A 98 -1.86 -23.31 -9.68
C ASN A 98 -3.10 -23.84 -10.41
N GLN A 99 -4.25 -23.95 -9.74
CA GLN A 99 -5.51 -24.39 -10.36
C GLN A 99 -6.01 -23.42 -11.44
N HIS A 100 -5.69 -22.13 -11.31
CA HIS A 100 -6.15 -21.07 -12.23
C HIS A 100 -5.01 -20.52 -13.11
N ARG A 101 -3.86 -21.20 -13.14
CA ARG A 101 -2.65 -20.73 -13.87
C ARG A 101 -2.89 -20.59 -15.37
N ASP A 102 -3.64 -21.54 -15.92
CA ASP A 102 -3.88 -21.65 -17.36
C ASP A 102 -5.19 -20.98 -17.80
N TRP A 103 -5.94 -20.39 -16.85
CA TRP A 103 -7.11 -19.59 -17.17
C TRP A 103 -6.71 -18.39 -18.05
N ARG A 104 -7.50 -18.17 -19.10
CA ARG A 104 -7.32 -17.05 -20.03
C ARG A 104 -8.67 -16.37 -20.26
N ALA A 105 -9.45 -16.86 -21.22
CA ALA A 105 -10.79 -16.34 -21.51
C ALA A 105 -11.74 -16.50 -20.32
N ASP A 106 -11.49 -17.47 -19.44
CA ASP A 106 -12.27 -17.72 -18.22
C ASP A 106 -12.35 -16.48 -17.33
N TRP A 107 -11.28 -15.68 -17.25
CA TRP A 107 -11.25 -14.45 -16.46
C TRP A 107 -12.24 -13.40 -16.96
N GLN A 108 -12.71 -13.49 -18.21
CA GLN A 108 -13.71 -12.57 -18.75
C GLN A 108 -15.08 -12.77 -18.10
N HIS A 109 -15.34 -13.97 -17.55
CA HIS A 109 -16.57 -14.33 -16.86
C HIS A 109 -16.50 -14.10 -15.35
N VAL A 110 -15.35 -13.70 -14.79
CA VAL A 110 -15.21 -13.45 -13.36
C VAL A 110 -15.58 -12.01 -13.03
N VAL A 111 -16.48 -11.86 -12.05
CA VAL A 111 -16.82 -10.57 -11.45
C VAL A 111 -16.14 -10.47 -10.09
N PHE A 112 -15.19 -9.54 -9.95
CA PHE A 112 -14.50 -9.29 -8.70
C PHE A 112 -15.25 -8.21 -7.92
N SER A 113 -15.51 -8.44 -6.64
CA SER A 113 -16.14 -7.46 -5.75
C SER A 113 -15.37 -7.33 -4.46
N ASP A 114 -15.46 -6.15 -3.86
CA ASP A 114 -14.78 -5.83 -2.61
C ASP A 114 -15.33 -4.56 -1.97
N GLU A 115 -15.07 -4.40 -0.67
CA GLU A 115 -15.29 -3.17 0.07
C GLU A 115 -13.99 -2.39 0.25
N SER A 116 -14.03 -1.08 0.01
CA SER A 116 -12.89 -0.19 0.27
C SER A 116 -13.29 1.00 1.14
N ARG A 117 -12.31 1.58 1.85
CA ARG A 117 -12.51 2.78 2.67
C ARG A 117 -11.63 3.91 2.17
N PHE A 118 -12.26 5.02 1.80
CA PHE A 118 -11.59 6.29 1.48
C PHE A 118 -11.70 7.23 2.68
N ASN A 119 -10.56 7.68 3.21
CA ASN A 119 -10.51 8.48 4.42
C ASN A 119 -10.64 9.98 4.12
N LEU A 120 -11.29 10.73 5.01
CA LEU A 120 -11.42 12.20 4.93
C LEU A 120 -10.09 12.91 5.14
N TRP A 121 -9.36 12.44 6.14
CA TRP A 121 -8.04 12.95 6.46
C TRP A 121 -7.02 12.00 5.87
N TYR A 122 -6.27 12.50 4.88
CA TYR A 122 -5.07 11.81 4.43
C TYR A 122 -4.06 11.81 5.58
N HIS A 123 -3.87 10.66 6.22
CA HIS A 123 -2.49 10.33 6.55
C HIS A 123 -1.76 10.35 5.20
N ASP A 124 -0.67 11.10 5.10
CA ASP A 124 0.00 11.36 3.81
C ASP A 124 0.47 10.08 3.08
N GLY A 125 0.25 8.89 3.67
CA GLY A 125 0.55 7.58 3.11
C GLY A 125 2.04 7.40 2.83
N ARG A 126 2.86 8.37 3.23
CA ARG A 126 4.29 8.43 2.95
C ARG A 126 5.04 7.99 4.18
N ILE A 127 4.55 6.95 4.85
CA ILE A 127 5.44 6.14 5.68
C ILE A 127 6.59 5.72 4.74
N ARG A 128 7.79 6.13 5.09
CA ARG A 128 9.01 5.75 4.38
C ARG A 128 9.76 4.82 5.29
N VAL A 129 10.27 3.74 4.73
CA VAL A 129 11.20 2.86 5.41
C VAL A 129 12.60 3.16 4.91
N ARG A 130 13.52 3.35 5.84
CA ARG A 130 14.95 3.48 5.58
C ARG A 130 15.54 2.11 5.32
N ARG A 131 16.04 1.90 4.10
CA ARG A 131 16.63 0.63 3.68
C ARG A 131 17.71 0.80 2.62
N TYR A 132 18.60 -0.18 2.55
CA TYR A 132 19.57 -0.35 1.48
C TYR A 132 18.89 -0.86 0.20
N ALA A 133 19.62 -0.85 -0.91
CA ALA A 133 19.21 -1.59 -2.09
C ALA A 133 19.16 -3.10 -1.77
N GLY A 134 18.19 -3.83 -2.33
CA GLY A 134 17.99 -5.26 -2.06
C GLY A 134 17.13 -5.60 -0.83
N GLU A 135 17.06 -4.72 0.18
CA GLU A 135 16.31 -4.99 1.42
C GLU A 135 14.78 -4.86 1.29
N ARG A 136 14.22 -4.80 0.08
CA ARG A 136 12.77 -4.52 -0.12
C ARG A 136 11.85 -5.53 0.57
N HIS A 137 12.27 -6.79 0.64
CA HIS A 137 11.46 -7.90 1.13
C HIS A 137 11.84 -8.35 2.55
N LEU A 138 12.77 -7.65 3.21
CA LEU A 138 13.10 -7.93 4.59
C LEU A 138 11.89 -7.64 5.50
N PRO A 139 11.59 -8.48 6.51
CA PRO A 139 10.48 -8.27 7.43
C PRO A 139 10.49 -6.89 8.09
N GLU A 140 11.65 -6.38 8.48
CA GLU A 140 11.82 -5.08 9.14
C GLU A 140 11.54 -3.90 8.19
N CYS A 141 11.47 -4.16 6.89
CA CYS A 141 11.18 -3.17 5.84
C CYS A 141 9.74 -3.24 5.30
N ILE A 142 8.96 -4.20 5.82
CA ILE A 142 7.56 -4.39 5.50
C ILE A 142 6.74 -3.68 6.58
N ILE A 143 5.71 -2.96 6.16
CA ILE A 143 4.73 -2.38 7.09
C ILE A 143 3.48 -3.22 7.00
N GLU A 144 3.02 -3.71 8.14
CA GLU A 144 1.74 -4.40 8.24
C GLU A 144 0.61 -3.38 8.02
N ARG A 145 -0.37 -3.74 7.20
CA ARG A 145 -1.57 -2.90 7.05
C ARG A 145 -2.42 -3.07 8.31
N HIS A 146 -2.42 -2.07 9.18
CA HIS A 146 -3.39 -1.99 10.28
C HIS A 146 -4.65 -1.27 9.80
N SER A 147 -5.81 -1.93 9.87
CA SER A 147 -7.12 -1.36 9.60
C SER A 147 -7.62 -0.57 10.83
N GLY A 148 -7.26 0.71 10.91
CA GLY A 148 -7.78 1.63 11.93
C GLY A 148 -9.13 2.26 11.57
N ARG A 149 -9.88 2.74 12.57
CA ARG A 149 -11.13 3.50 12.39
C ARG A 149 -10.83 4.96 12.03
N THR A 150 -10.42 5.21 10.80
CA THR A 150 -10.28 6.59 10.30
C THR A 150 -11.64 7.08 9.77
N PRO A 151 -12.04 8.33 10.07
CA PRO A 151 -13.20 8.96 9.44
C PRO A 151 -13.09 8.90 7.92
N GLY A 152 -14.14 8.44 7.25
CA GLY A 152 -14.09 8.13 5.82
C GLY A 152 -15.37 7.48 5.31
N VAL A 153 -15.46 7.38 3.99
CA VAL A 153 -16.53 6.70 3.26
C VAL A 153 -16.11 5.26 3.00
N MET A 154 -16.95 4.31 3.44
CA MET A 154 -16.83 2.91 3.04
C MET A 154 -17.71 2.69 1.83
N VAL A 155 -17.16 2.05 0.81
CA VAL A 155 -17.87 1.75 -0.43
C VAL A 155 -17.78 0.26 -0.73
N TRP A 156 -18.79 -0.24 -1.43
CA TRP A 156 -18.73 -1.52 -2.13
C TRP A 156 -18.78 -1.27 -3.63
N GLY A 157 -18.08 -2.10 -4.39
CA GLY A 157 -18.23 -2.15 -5.84
C GLY A 157 -17.76 -3.47 -6.42
N ALA A 158 -18.07 -3.68 -7.69
CA ALA A 158 -17.66 -4.83 -8.46
C ALA A 158 -17.18 -4.42 -9.86
N ILE A 159 -16.23 -5.20 -10.39
CA ILE A 159 -15.71 -5.06 -11.74
C ILE A 159 -15.79 -6.38 -12.49
N ALA A 160 -16.11 -6.28 -13.78
CA ALA A 160 -16.03 -7.34 -14.77
C ALA A 160 -15.11 -6.87 -15.90
N TYR A 161 -14.76 -7.76 -16.84
CA TYR A 161 -13.76 -7.47 -17.88
C TYR A 161 -14.02 -6.20 -18.70
N HIS A 162 -15.29 -5.88 -18.99
CA HIS A 162 -15.70 -4.69 -19.76
C HIS A 162 -16.75 -3.82 -19.07
N ARG A 163 -17.12 -4.15 -17.83
CA ARG A 163 -18.20 -3.46 -17.11
C ARG A 163 -17.83 -3.27 -15.65
N ARG A 164 -18.51 -2.34 -14.99
CA ARG A 164 -18.42 -2.13 -13.54
C ARG A 164 -19.83 -2.00 -12.97
N SER A 165 -19.99 -2.34 -11.71
CA SER A 165 -21.18 -2.01 -10.95
C SER A 165 -21.25 -0.50 -10.68
N GLN A 166 -22.37 -0.07 -10.14
CA GLN A 166 -22.45 1.16 -9.37
C GLN A 166 -21.66 1.01 -8.08
N LEU A 167 -21.14 2.13 -7.58
CA LEU A 167 -20.60 2.17 -6.22
C LEU A 167 -21.75 2.29 -5.24
N LEU A 168 -21.69 1.51 -4.17
CA LEU A 168 -22.63 1.60 -3.07
C LEU A 168 -21.92 2.16 -1.84
N ARG A 169 -22.53 3.16 -1.21
CA ARG A 169 -22.04 3.70 0.06
C ARG A 169 -22.51 2.83 1.22
N ILE A 170 -21.57 2.32 2.01
CA ILE A 170 -21.85 1.55 3.22
C ILE A 170 -21.70 2.46 4.44
N VAL A 171 -22.78 2.57 5.22
CA VAL A 171 -22.79 3.34 6.47
C VAL A 171 -22.75 2.39 7.66
N GLY A 172 -21.74 2.54 8.53
CA GLY A 172 -21.58 1.71 9.72
C GLY A 172 -21.05 0.30 9.43
N ASN A 173 -21.34 -0.65 10.34
CA ASN A 173 -20.88 -2.03 10.22
C ASN A 173 -21.81 -2.86 9.32
N LEU A 174 -21.24 -3.60 8.37
CA LEU A 174 -21.96 -4.46 7.43
C LEU A 174 -22.03 -5.89 7.96
N ASN A 175 -23.19 -6.28 8.51
CA ASN A 175 -23.46 -7.68 8.89
C ASN A 175 -24.08 -8.44 7.71
N SER A 176 -24.26 -9.77 7.84
CA SER A 176 -24.78 -10.61 6.76
C SER A 176 -26.16 -10.20 6.23
N ASN A 177 -27.08 -9.78 7.10
CA ASN A 177 -28.42 -9.34 6.69
C ASN A 177 -28.36 -8.03 5.91
N ARG A 178 -27.55 -7.07 6.38
CA ARG A 178 -27.32 -5.82 5.69
C ARG A 178 -26.58 -6.03 4.37
N TYR A 179 -25.62 -6.95 4.32
CA TYR A 179 -24.94 -7.32 3.08
C TYR A 179 -25.94 -7.78 2.02
N ILE A 180 -26.88 -8.66 2.38
CA ILE A 180 -27.93 -9.07 1.44
C ILE A 180 -28.79 -7.88 1.00
N ARG A 181 -29.33 -7.11 1.96
CA ARG A 181 -30.31 -6.06 1.68
C ARG A 181 -29.77 -4.82 1.01
N GLU A 182 -28.55 -4.42 1.36
CA GLU A 182 -27.95 -3.15 0.97
C GLU A 182 -26.93 -3.31 -0.16
N VAL A 183 -26.40 -4.52 -0.39
CA VAL A 183 -25.37 -4.77 -1.41
C VAL A 183 -25.83 -5.80 -2.43
N LEU A 184 -26.17 -7.02 -1.99
CA LEU A 184 -26.42 -8.12 -2.93
C LEU A 184 -27.71 -7.93 -3.73
N GLN A 185 -28.82 -7.64 -3.04
CA GLN A 185 -30.13 -7.45 -3.68
C GLN A 185 -30.18 -6.23 -4.61
N PRO A 186 -29.74 -5.02 -4.20
CA PRO A 186 -29.92 -3.85 -5.04
C PRO A 186 -28.93 -3.76 -6.20
N GLU A 187 -27.71 -4.29 -6.05
CA GLU A 187 -26.65 -4.09 -7.05
C GLU A 187 -25.97 -5.38 -7.49
N ALA A 188 -25.41 -6.19 -6.56
CA ALA A 188 -24.53 -7.29 -6.97
C ALA A 188 -25.25 -8.36 -7.82
N VAL A 189 -26.44 -8.81 -7.40
CA VAL A 189 -27.22 -9.82 -8.11
C VAL A 189 -27.75 -9.29 -9.45
N PRO A 190 -28.40 -8.11 -9.52
CA PRO A 190 -28.79 -7.54 -10.81
C PRO A 190 -27.60 -7.36 -11.77
N PHE A 191 -26.45 -6.91 -11.26
CA PHE A 191 -25.23 -6.77 -12.06
C PHE A 191 -24.75 -8.11 -12.60
N LEU A 192 -24.71 -9.15 -11.77
CA LEU A 192 -24.36 -10.52 -12.18
C LEU A 192 -25.34 -11.11 -13.19
N GLN A 193 -26.65 -10.93 -12.99
CA GLN A 193 -27.68 -11.43 -13.89
C GLN A 193 -27.62 -10.75 -15.27
N SER A 194 -27.09 -9.52 -15.33
CA SER A 194 -26.82 -8.84 -16.60
C SER A 194 -25.57 -9.36 -17.35
N LEU A 195 -24.86 -10.35 -16.78
CA LEU A 195 -23.64 -10.95 -17.30
C LEU A 195 -23.81 -12.48 -17.39
N PRO A 196 -24.26 -13.01 -18.54
CA PRO A 196 -24.49 -14.46 -18.70
C PRO A 196 -23.24 -15.29 -18.39
N GLY A 197 -23.40 -16.32 -17.56
CA GLY A 197 -22.31 -17.23 -17.17
C GLY A 197 -21.29 -16.62 -16.20
N ALA A 198 -21.61 -15.48 -15.57
CA ALA A 198 -20.70 -14.85 -14.62
C ALA A 198 -20.46 -15.69 -13.37
N VAL A 199 -19.20 -15.73 -12.94
CA VAL A 199 -18.77 -16.30 -11.66
C VAL A 199 -18.41 -15.17 -10.72
N PHE A 200 -19.02 -15.14 -9.55
CA PHE A 200 -18.86 -14.07 -8.59
C PHE A 200 -17.72 -14.35 -7.61
N GLN A 201 -16.78 -13.42 -7.52
CA GLN A 201 -15.73 -13.42 -6.52
C GLN A 201 -16.07 -12.40 -5.42
N GLN A 202 -16.02 -12.89 -4.18
CA GLN A 202 -16.04 -12.10 -2.96
C GLN A 202 -14.97 -12.67 -2.01
N ASP A 203 -14.53 -11.89 -1.03
CA ASP A 203 -13.58 -12.36 -0.03
C ASP A 203 -14.26 -13.29 1.01
N ASN A 204 -13.45 -13.79 1.97
CA ASN A 204 -13.94 -14.69 3.01
C ASN A 204 -14.32 -13.94 4.31
N ALA A 205 -14.73 -12.68 4.24
CA ALA A 205 -15.18 -11.96 5.42
C ALA A 205 -16.35 -12.70 6.11
N ARG A 206 -16.48 -12.49 7.43
CA ARG A 206 -17.52 -13.16 8.23
C ARG A 206 -18.94 -12.94 7.67
N PRO A 207 -19.32 -11.72 7.21
CA PRO A 207 -20.63 -11.52 6.62
C PRO A 207 -20.87 -12.38 5.37
N HIS A 208 -19.85 -12.51 4.51
CA HIS A 208 -19.91 -13.15 3.19
C HIS A 208 -20.01 -14.67 3.27
N THR A 209 -19.38 -15.25 4.30
CA THR A 209 -19.33 -16.71 4.52
C THR A 209 -20.49 -17.25 5.36
N ALA A 210 -21.36 -16.37 5.87
CA ALA A 210 -22.51 -16.74 6.67
C ALA A 210 -23.51 -17.61 5.89
N ARG A 211 -24.17 -18.54 6.60
CA ARG A 211 -25.13 -19.48 6.00
C ARG A 211 -26.23 -18.76 5.21
N ILE A 212 -26.77 -17.66 5.74
CA ILE A 212 -27.83 -16.90 5.08
C ILE A 212 -27.38 -16.32 3.73
N VAL A 213 -26.13 -15.86 3.63
CA VAL A 213 -25.57 -15.32 2.39
C VAL A 213 -25.33 -16.43 1.37
N LYS A 214 -24.80 -17.57 1.81
CA LYS A 214 -24.63 -18.76 0.95
C LYS A 214 -25.98 -19.27 0.41
N SER A 215 -26.99 -19.37 1.27
CA SER A 215 -28.35 -19.75 0.86
C SER A 215 -28.96 -18.74 -0.10
N PHE A 216 -28.71 -17.45 0.11
CA PHE A 216 -29.17 -16.40 -0.80
C PHE A 216 -28.54 -16.53 -2.19
N PHE A 217 -27.22 -16.71 -2.30
CA PHE A 217 -26.58 -16.96 -3.60
C PHE A 217 -27.11 -18.21 -4.30
N ALA A 218 -27.32 -19.30 -3.57
CA ALA A 218 -27.91 -20.52 -4.12
C ALA A 218 -29.32 -20.29 -4.67
N ALA A 219 -30.16 -19.56 -3.94
CA ALA A 219 -31.51 -19.20 -4.39
C ALA A 219 -31.50 -18.28 -5.62
N GLN A 220 -30.50 -17.42 -5.76
CA GLN A 220 -30.30 -16.54 -6.91
C GLN A 220 -29.51 -17.21 -8.06
N GLN A 221 -29.17 -18.49 -7.92
CA GLN A 221 -28.37 -19.26 -8.89
C GLN A 221 -27.02 -18.61 -9.23
N VAL A 222 -26.41 -17.92 -8.26
CA VAL A 222 -25.10 -17.28 -8.43
C VAL A 222 -24.00 -18.29 -8.13
N GLN A 223 -23.10 -18.49 -9.10
CA GLN A 223 -21.90 -19.29 -8.91
C GLN A 223 -20.82 -18.47 -8.22
N LEU A 224 -20.27 -19.00 -7.11
CA LEU A 224 -19.16 -18.38 -6.40
C LEU A 224 -17.81 -18.94 -6.86
N LEU A 225 -16.84 -18.06 -7.06
CA LEU A 225 -15.44 -18.44 -7.23
C LEU A 225 -14.86 -18.79 -5.85
N PRO A 226 -14.35 -20.01 -5.61
CA PRO A 226 -13.62 -20.30 -4.39
C PRO A 226 -12.45 -19.31 -4.25
N TRP A 227 -12.26 -18.71 -3.08
CA TRP A 227 -11.23 -17.68 -2.89
C TRP A 227 -10.31 -18.02 -1.71
N PRO A 228 -8.98 -17.94 -1.86
CA PRO A 228 -8.07 -18.20 -0.76
C PRO A 228 -8.03 -17.01 0.21
N ALA A 229 -8.04 -17.29 1.52
CA ALA A 229 -8.00 -16.24 2.55
C ALA A 229 -6.76 -15.33 2.45
N CYS A 230 -6.90 -14.08 2.89
CA CYS A 230 -5.84 -13.07 2.90
C CYS A 230 -5.19 -12.83 1.52
N SER A 231 -5.98 -12.73 0.45
CA SER A 231 -5.48 -12.65 -0.94
C SER A 231 -5.89 -11.40 -1.73
N PRO A 232 -5.75 -10.18 -1.19
CA PRO A 232 -6.10 -8.97 -1.91
C PRO A 232 -5.23 -8.78 -3.16
N ASP A 233 -3.96 -9.17 -3.12
CA ASP A 233 -3.02 -9.07 -4.24
C ASP A 233 -3.37 -9.94 -5.45
N MET A 234 -4.35 -10.84 -5.30
CA MET A 234 -4.86 -11.69 -6.37
C MET A 234 -6.14 -11.12 -7.01
N SER A 235 -6.73 -10.06 -6.43
CA SER A 235 -7.94 -9.42 -6.95
C SER A 235 -7.63 -8.13 -7.71
N PRO A 236 -8.03 -8.00 -8.99
CA PRO A 236 -7.77 -6.79 -9.78
C PRO A 236 -8.52 -5.54 -9.27
N ILE A 237 -9.58 -5.69 -8.48
CA ILE A 237 -10.34 -4.54 -7.96
C ILE A 237 -9.51 -3.68 -6.99
N GLU A 238 -8.53 -4.29 -6.31
CA GLU A 238 -7.59 -3.58 -5.44
C GLU A 238 -6.74 -2.57 -6.21
N HIS A 239 -6.44 -2.84 -7.49
CA HIS A 239 -5.79 -1.87 -8.37
C HIS A 239 -6.71 -0.69 -8.72
N VAL A 240 -8.01 -0.94 -8.87
CA VAL A 240 -9.01 0.10 -9.11
C VAL A 240 -9.12 1.00 -7.88
N TRP A 241 -9.17 0.43 -6.67
CA TRP A 241 -9.13 1.19 -5.42
C TRP A 241 -7.88 2.05 -5.27
N ASP A 242 -6.71 1.51 -5.61
CA ASP A 242 -5.45 2.26 -5.60
C ASP A 242 -5.46 3.44 -6.60
N VAL A 243 -6.02 3.25 -7.80
CA VAL A 243 -6.18 4.34 -8.77
C VAL A 243 -7.13 5.43 -8.24
N ILE A 244 -8.29 5.06 -7.70
CA ILE A 244 -9.25 6.01 -7.13
C ILE A 244 -8.63 6.76 -5.97
N GLY A 245 -8.00 6.06 -5.01
CA GLY A 245 -7.33 6.67 -3.86
C GLY A 245 -6.22 7.65 -4.26
N ARG A 246 -5.42 7.32 -5.30
CA ARG A 246 -4.40 8.24 -5.83
C ARG A 246 -4.99 9.47 -6.51
N ARG A 247 -6.14 9.33 -7.19
CA ARG A 247 -6.82 10.48 -7.82
C ARG A 247 -7.36 11.42 -6.75
N LEU A 248 -8.07 10.88 -5.75
CA LEU A 248 -8.56 11.65 -4.61
C LEU A 248 -7.41 12.36 -3.87
N ALA A 249 -6.26 11.71 -3.71
CA ALA A 249 -5.10 12.30 -3.02
C ALA A 249 -4.43 13.44 -3.80
N ARG A 250 -4.67 13.52 -5.11
CA ARG A 250 -4.16 14.60 -5.98
C ARG A 250 -5.20 15.70 -6.18
N ASP A 251 -6.43 15.48 -5.75
CA ASP A 251 -7.49 16.48 -5.87
C ASP A 251 -7.18 17.64 -4.92
N PRO A 252 -7.03 18.88 -5.43
CA PRO A 252 -6.73 20.02 -4.59
C PRO A 252 -7.95 20.48 -3.78
N ARG A 253 -9.16 19.98 -4.08
CA ARG A 253 -10.38 20.36 -3.38
C ARG A 253 -10.35 19.82 -1.95
N PRO A 254 -10.44 20.67 -0.93
CA PRO A 254 -10.59 20.20 0.43
C PRO A 254 -11.94 19.48 0.55
N VAL A 255 -11.92 18.29 1.15
CA VAL A 255 -13.13 17.52 1.44
C VAL A 255 -13.30 17.53 2.96
N ALA A 256 -14.33 18.21 3.45
CA ALA A 256 -14.55 18.44 4.87
C ALA A 256 -15.48 17.39 5.49
N SER A 257 -16.26 16.68 4.67
CA SER A 257 -17.26 15.72 5.14
C SER A 257 -17.33 14.44 4.32
N ALA A 258 -17.89 13.38 4.90
CA ALA A 258 -18.10 12.11 4.22
C ALA A 258 -19.07 12.23 3.03
N ASP A 259 -20.01 13.16 3.09
CA ASP A 259 -20.98 13.40 2.01
C ASP A 259 -20.33 14.11 0.82
N GLU A 260 -19.46 15.09 1.08
CA GLU A 260 -18.63 15.70 0.04
C GLU A 260 -17.69 14.67 -0.59
N LEU A 261 -17.05 13.82 0.23
CA LEU A 261 -16.17 12.76 -0.27
C LEU A 261 -16.93 11.78 -1.16
N TRP A 262 -18.16 11.44 -0.77
CA TRP A 262 -19.04 10.60 -1.57
C TRP A 262 -19.38 11.26 -2.91
N GLY A 263 -19.70 12.56 -2.92
CA GLY A 263 -19.99 13.31 -4.15
C GLY A 263 -18.81 13.38 -5.13
N VAL A 264 -17.56 13.23 -4.65
CA VAL A 264 -16.38 13.14 -5.53
C VAL A 264 -16.18 11.72 -6.09
N LEU A 265 -16.70 10.69 -5.41
CA LEU A 265 -16.53 9.29 -5.78
C LEU A 265 -17.50 8.82 -6.88
N VAL A 266 -18.68 9.43 -6.98
CA VAL A 266 -19.76 9.01 -7.89
C VAL A 266 -19.86 9.83 -9.17
#